data_AF-A0A396ZBU3-F1
#
_entry.id   AF-A0A396ZBU3-F1
#
_cell.length_a   1.000
_cell.length_b   1.000
_cell.length_c   1.000
_cell.angle_alpha   90.00
_cell.angle_beta   90.00
_cell.angle_gamma   90.00
#
_symmetry.space_group_name_H-M   'P 1'
#
loop_
_entity.id
_entity.type
_entity.pdbx_description
1 polymer ?
#
loop_
_entity_poly.entity_id
_entity_poly.type
_entity_poly.pdbx_seq_one_letter_code
_entity_poly.pdbx_strand_id
1 'polypeptide(L)'
;MNKNKNRLLFVWISVIISISCLVQRQNADESRWARENVELFPFLSDSEVDSIVGDRTIRLFDISHGNQIVFFSLDGRTFLWYPGQTTVMHGYWKVIKNRLLCLYYTDQILPSTTEPNDDWDCIPLHLYKSNIRESATGNRYDLTWNGKSPLILLRYPETNFDLIQKEVSKKSLTIE
;
A
#
# COMPACT_ATOMS: atom_id res chain seq x y z
N MET A 1 0.32 -38.21 30.42
CA MET A 1 0.45 -37.65 29.04
C MET A 1 -0.80 -36.86 28.63
N ASN A 2 -0.70 -35.53 28.74
CA ASN A 2 -1.01 -34.57 27.67
C ASN A 2 -2.38 -34.53 26.93
N LYS A 3 -3.53 -34.79 27.58
CA LYS A 3 -4.85 -34.54 26.95
C LYS A 3 -5.40 -33.11 27.12
N ASN A 4 -5.07 -32.42 28.22
CA ASN A 4 -5.61 -31.08 28.49
C ASN A 4 -4.92 -29.92 27.76
N LYS A 5 -3.64 -30.08 27.34
CA LYS A 5 -2.94 -29.04 26.56
C LYS A 5 -3.50 -28.89 25.14
N ASN A 6 -3.95 -29.98 24.52
CA ASN A 6 -4.52 -29.93 23.17
C ASN A 6 -5.89 -29.20 23.15
N ARG A 7 -6.71 -29.35 24.19
CA ARG A 7 -8.05 -28.74 24.25
C ARG A 7 -8.00 -27.21 24.39
N LEU A 8 -7.05 -26.68 25.16
CA LEU A 8 -6.83 -25.23 25.23
C LEU A 8 -6.29 -24.68 23.90
N LEU A 9 -5.35 -25.37 23.25
CA LEU A 9 -4.78 -24.93 21.99
C LEU A 9 -5.85 -24.75 20.88
N PHE A 10 -6.82 -25.66 20.80
CA PHE A 10 -7.91 -25.58 19.81
C PHE A 10 -8.88 -24.40 20.06
N VAL A 11 -9.15 -24.04 21.31
CA VAL A 11 -10.03 -22.90 21.66
C VAL A 11 -9.34 -21.57 21.33
N TRP A 12 -8.05 -21.44 21.61
CA TRP A 12 -7.30 -20.22 21.28
C TRP A 12 -7.14 -20.01 19.77
N ILE A 13 -6.92 -21.07 18.99
CA ILE A 13 -6.84 -20.99 17.52
C ILE A 13 -8.17 -20.55 16.91
N SER A 14 -9.30 -21.07 17.40
CA SER A 14 -10.62 -20.69 16.87
C SER A 14 -11.01 -19.25 17.21
N VAL A 15 -10.62 -18.73 18.38
CA VAL A 15 -10.79 -17.31 18.73
C VAL A 15 -9.96 -16.40 17.79
N ILE A 16 -8.70 -16.73 17.53
CA ILE A 16 -7.83 -15.92 16.65
C ILE A 16 -8.32 -15.89 15.20
N ILE A 17 -8.80 -17.02 14.67
CA ILE A 17 -9.37 -17.10 13.32
C ILE A 17 -10.63 -16.23 13.20
N SER A 18 -11.50 -16.26 14.23
CA SER A 18 -12.74 -15.47 14.22
C SER A 18 -12.50 -13.96 14.24
N ILE A 19 -11.49 -13.49 14.99
CA ILE A 19 -11.12 -12.06 15.08
C ILE A 19 -10.56 -11.57 13.73
N SER A 20 -9.70 -12.36 13.09
CA SER A 20 -9.08 -12.00 11.81
C SER A 20 -10.13 -11.83 10.70
N CYS A 21 -11.12 -12.72 10.65
CA CYS A 21 -12.25 -12.61 9.70
C CYS A 21 -13.15 -11.40 10.01
N LEU A 22 -13.36 -11.06 11.28
CA LEU A 22 -14.19 -9.92 11.66
C LEU A 22 -13.56 -8.60 11.21
N VAL A 23 -12.25 -8.44 11.42
CA VAL A 23 -11.50 -7.25 11.00
C VAL A 23 -11.47 -7.14 9.47
N GLN A 24 -11.26 -8.25 8.76
CA GLN A 24 -11.32 -8.25 7.29
C GLN A 24 -12.70 -7.86 6.76
N ARG A 25 -13.78 -8.34 7.37
CA ARG A 25 -15.15 -7.93 7.00
C ARG A 25 -15.39 -6.44 7.26
N GLN A 26 -14.94 -5.93 8.41
CA GLN A 26 -15.13 -4.52 8.75
C GLN A 26 -14.43 -3.61 7.73
N ASN A 27 -13.18 -3.92 7.34
CA ASN A 27 -12.44 -3.12 6.35
C ASN A 27 -13.09 -3.16 4.95
N ALA A 28 -13.61 -4.33 4.53
CA ALA A 28 -14.32 -4.47 3.26
C ALA A 28 -15.64 -3.68 3.25
N ASP A 29 -16.36 -3.67 4.37
CA ASP A 29 -17.59 -2.90 4.54
C ASP A 29 -17.32 -1.39 4.56
N GLU A 30 -16.26 -0.93 5.22
CA GLU A 30 -15.84 0.48 5.22
C GLU A 30 -15.47 0.96 3.81
N SER A 31 -14.69 0.17 3.07
CA SER A 31 -14.30 0.51 1.69
C SER A 31 -15.49 0.52 0.73
N ARG A 32 -16.43 -0.43 0.88
CA ARG A 32 -17.70 -0.41 0.11
C ARG A 32 -18.53 0.83 0.45
N TRP A 33 -18.71 1.11 1.74
CA TRP A 33 -19.46 2.27 2.20
C TRP A 33 -18.87 3.58 1.64
N ALA A 34 -17.54 3.72 1.66
CA ALA A 34 -16.87 4.89 1.10
C ALA A 34 -17.18 5.05 -0.39
N ARG A 35 -17.16 3.97 -1.18
CA ARG A 35 -17.50 4.02 -2.62
C ARG A 35 -18.96 4.43 -2.85
N GLU A 36 -19.89 3.88 -2.08
CA GLU A 36 -21.33 4.18 -2.19
C GLU A 36 -21.64 5.64 -1.76
N ASN A 37 -20.82 6.21 -0.87
CA ASN A 37 -20.99 7.55 -0.31
C ASN A 37 -19.91 8.53 -0.79
N VAL A 38 -19.34 8.29 -1.98
CA VAL A 38 -18.18 9.02 -2.50
C VAL A 38 -18.35 10.54 -2.48
N GLU A 39 -19.57 11.06 -2.68
CA GLU A 39 -19.85 12.50 -2.69
C GLU A 39 -19.66 13.20 -1.34
N LEU A 40 -19.60 12.44 -0.24
CA LEU A 40 -19.36 12.99 1.11
C LEU A 40 -17.90 13.42 1.33
N PHE A 41 -16.96 12.92 0.53
CA PHE A 41 -15.55 13.25 0.68
C PHE A 41 -15.17 14.49 -0.14
N PRO A 42 -14.27 15.35 0.33
CA PRO A 42 -13.75 16.49 -0.42
C PRO A 42 -13.24 16.11 -1.82
N PHE A 43 -13.62 16.91 -2.81
CA PHE A 43 -13.11 16.83 -4.18
C PHE A 43 -11.72 17.47 -4.27
N LEU A 44 -10.78 16.80 -4.95
CA LEU A 44 -9.49 17.35 -5.34
C LEU A 44 -9.51 17.73 -6.81
N SER A 45 -8.86 18.84 -7.17
CA SER A 45 -8.67 19.20 -8.58
C SER A 45 -7.79 18.17 -9.31
N ASP A 46 -7.87 18.12 -10.64
CA ASP A 46 -7.05 17.20 -11.44
C ASP A 46 -5.55 17.37 -11.16
N SER A 47 -5.07 18.61 -11.07
CA SER A 47 -3.66 18.89 -10.74
C SER A 47 -3.22 18.36 -9.36
N GLU A 48 -4.15 18.31 -8.40
CA GLU A 48 -3.86 17.73 -7.09
C GLU A 48 -3.84 16.20 -7.18
N VAL A 49 -4.71 15.59 -7.98
CA VAL A 49 -4.70 14.14 -8.23
C VAL A 49 -3.42 13.73 -8.97
N ASP A 50 -3.02 14.46 -10.00
CA ASP A 50 -1.80 14.25 -10.79
C ASP A 50 -0.50 14.43 -9.97
N SER A 51 -0.59 15.06 -8.79
CA SER A 51 0.53 15.16 -7.84
C SER A 51 0.70 13.91 -6.99
N ILE A 52 -0.31 13.02 -6.97
CA ILE A 52 -0.40 11.83 -6.11
C ILE A 52 -0.20 10.55 -6.92
N VAL A 53 -0.89 10.43 -8.05
CA VAL A 53 -0.94 9.21 -8.88
C VAL A 53 -0.55 9.51 -10.33
N GLY A 54 -0.38 8.45 -11.14
CA GLY A 54 -0.09 8.57 -12.57
C GLY A 54 1.36 8.97 -12.86
N ASP A 55 2.23 7.98 -13.00
CA ASP A 55 3.68 8.15 -13.09
C ASP A 55 4.31 8.89 -11.90
N ARG A 56 3.91 8.50 -10.68
CA ARG A 56 4.34 9.15 -9.45
C ARG A 56 4.92 8.17 -8.45
N THR A 57 6.14 8.45 -7.99
CA THR A 57 6.69 7.88 -6.76
C THR A 57 6.43 8.85 -5.63
N ILE A 58 5.78 8.40 -4.57
CA ILE A 58 5.52 9.18 -3.36
C ILE A 58 6.19 8.56 -2.14
N ARG A 59 6.56 9.41 -1.19
CA ARG A 59 6.93 9.01 0.16
C ARG A 59 5.81 9.37 1.12
N LEU A 60 5.37 8.38 1.89
CA LEU A 60 4.44 8.55 2.99
C LEU A 60 5.16 8.39 4.32
N PHE A 61 4.69 9.10 5.34
CA PHE A 61 5.09 8.86 6.72
C PHE A 61 3.99 9.23 7.70
N ASP A 62 3.64 8.25 8.54
CA ASP A 62 2.80 8.43 9.71
C ASP A 62 3.31 7.57 10.88
N ILE A 63 2.86 7.86 12.10
CA ILE A 63 3.33 7.23 13.34
C ILE A 63 2.86 5.76 13.48
N SER A 64 1.83 5.33 12.76
CA SER A 64 1.39 3.94 12.79
C SER A 64 2.25 3.08 11.86
N HIS A 65 2.49 3.54 10.64
CA HIS A 65 3.13 2.73 9.58
C HIS A 65 4.63 3.00 9.44
N GLY A 66 5.10 4.22 9.69
CA GLY A 66 6.48 4.67 9.45
C GLY A 66 6.72 5.07 7.99
N ASN A 67 7.98 5.00 7.53
CA ASN A 67 8.34 5.34 6.15
C ASN A 67 7.72 4.38 5.14
N GLN A 68 7.05 4.86 4.11
CA GLN A 68 6.57 4.01 3.01
C GLN A 68 6.87 4.69 1.69
N ILE A 69 7.17 3.90 0.65
CA ILE A 69 7.36 4.40 -0.71
C ILE A 69 6.34 3.70 -1.62
N VAL A 70 5.57 4.49 -2.36
CA VAL A 70 4.57 3.96 -3.29
C VAL A 70 4.85 4.50 -4.69
N PHE A 71 4.89 3.64 -5.70
CA PHE A 71 4.91 4.04 -7.10
C PHE A 71 3.57 3.73 -7.76
N PHE A 72 2.93 4.75 -8.32
CA PHE A 72 1.72 4.66 -9.14
C PHE A 72 2.08 4.81 -10.60
N SER A 73 2.04 3.72 -11.35
CA SER A 73 2.31 3.74 -12.79
C SER A 73 1.11 4.24 -13.61
N LEU A 74 1.36 4.65 -14.85
CA LEU A 74 0.33 5.13 -15.79
C LEU A 74 -0.68 4.05 -16.20
N ASP A 75 -0.30 2.78 -16.14
CA ASP A 75 -1.16 1.66 -16.55
C ASP A 75 -2.05 1.12 -15.41
N GLY A 76 -2.13 1.84 -14.30
CA GLY A 76 -2.96 1.46 -13.16
C GLY A 76 -2.31 0.47 -12.21
N ARG A 77 -1.05 0.06 -12.42
CA ARG A 77 -0.31 -0.74 -11.43
C ARG A 77 0.27 0.13 -10.32
N THR A 78 0.30 -0.42 -9.10
CA THR A 78 0.93 0.21 -7.94
C THR A 78 1.94 -0.72 -7.27
N PHE A 79 2.97 -0.15 -6.68
CA PHE A 79 4.06 -0.86 -6.01
C PHE A 79 4.33 -0.19 -4.66
N LEU A 80 4.23 -0.95 -3.57
CA LEU A 80 4.46 -0.50 -2.22
C LEU A 80 5.74 -1.15 -1.67
N TRP A 81 6.69 -0.31 -1.34
CA TRP A 81 7.87 -0.67 -0.57
C TRP A 81 7.64 -0.27 0.89
N TYR A 82 7.34 -1.29 1.70
CA TYR A 82 6.93 -1.13 3.10
C TYR A 82 8.08 -1.50 4.08
N PRO A 83 8.14 -0.88 5.27
CA PRO A 83 9.17 -1.16 6.26
C PRO A 83 9.33 -2.65 6.60
N GLY A 84 10.57 -3.09 6.70
CA GLY A 84 10.92 -4.46 7.09
C GLY A 84 10.68 -5.52 6.01
N GLN A 85 10.05 -5.20 4.88
CA GLN A 85 9.78 -6.16 3.82
C GLN A 85 10.96 -6.26 2.84
N THR A 86 11.29 -7.50 2.44
CA THR A 86 12.34 -7.81 1.46
C THR A 86 11.81 -7.85 0.01
N THR A 87 10.50 -7.84 -0.14
CA THR A 87 9.79 -7.84 -1.43
C THR A 87 8.87 -6.64 -1.51
N VAL A 88 8.72 -6.12 -2.72
CA VAL A 88 7.78 -5.04 -3.02
C VAL A 88 6.37 -5.62 -3.15
N MET A 89 5.45 -5.10 -2.35
CA MET A 89 4.02 -5.39 -2.52
C MET A 89 3.55 -4.73 -3.82
N HIS A 90 2.66 -5.38 -4.55
CA HIS A 90 2.23 -4.90 -5.85
C HIS A 90 0.74 -5.13 -6.04
N GLY A 91 0.17 -4.43 -7.01
CA GLY A 91 -1.26 -4.47 -7.24
C GLY A 91 -1.71 -3.40 -8.19
N TYR A 92 -2.93 -2.92 -7.97
CA TYR A 92 -3.63 -1.97 -8.84
C TYR A 92 -4.14 -0.78 -8.05
N TRP A 93 -4.32 0.34 -8.73
CA TRP A 93 -4.90 1.56 -8.18
C TRP A 93 -5.94 2.15 -9.12
N LYS A 94 -6.90 2.88 -8.55
CA LYS A 94 -7.80 3.76 -9.30
C LYS A 94 -8.25 4.95 -8.46
N VAL A 95 -8.60 6.04 -9.13
CA VAL A 95 -9.23 7.21 -8.50
C VAL A 95 -10.71 7.22 -8.85
N ILE A 96 -11.56 7.41 -7.85
CA ILE A 96 -13.01 7.52 -8.04
C ILE A 96 -13.42 8.98 -7.81
N LYS A 97 -13.91 9.62 -8.87
CA LYS A 97 -14.46 10.99 -8.89
C LYS A 97 -13.56 12.05 -8.23
N ASN A 98 -12.24 11.89 -8.31
CA ASN A 98 -11.24 12.73 -7.62
C ASN A 98 -11.47 12.90 -6.11
N ARG A 99 -12.08 11.89 -5.46
CA ARG A 99 -12.42 11.91 -4.04
C ARG A 99 -11.85 10.73 -3.28
N LEU A 100 -11.74 9.56 -3.91
CA LEU A 100 -11.17 8.35 -3.30
C LEU A 100 -10.00 7.83 -4.13
N LEU A 101 -8.99 7.34 -3.43
CA LEU A 101 -7.94 6.48 -3.97
C LEU A 101 -8.23 5.06 -3.50
N CYS A 102 -8.41 4.15 -4.45
CA CYS A 102 -8.64 2.74 -4.14
C CYS A 102 -7.43 1.92 -4.56
N LEU A 103 -6.96 1.07 -3.65
CA LEU A 103 -5.80 0.20 -3.80
C LEU A 103 -6.24 -1.26 -3.73
N TYR A 104 -5.66 -2.09 -4.57
CA TYR A 104 -5.87 -3.54 -4.56
C TYR A 104 -4.53 -4.24 -4.67
N TYR A 105 -3.96 -4.64 -3.54
CA TYR A 105 -2.72 -5.41 -3.51
C TYR A 105 -3.00 -6.90 -3.68
N THR A 106 -2.27 -7.55 -4.58
CA THR A 106 -2.46 -8.95 -4.96
C THR A 106 -1.13 -9.56 -5.36
N ASP A 107 -1.01 -10.88 -5.33
CA ASP A 107 0.13 -11.63 -5.85
C ASP A 107 -0.05 -12.00 -7.35
N GLN A 108 -1.22 -11.75 -7.93
CA GLN A 108 -1.59 -12.16 -9.28
C GLN A 108 -1.61 -11.00 -10.28
N ILE A 109 -0.96 -11.20 -11.43
CA ILE A 109 -1.13 -10.31 -12.57
C ILE A 109 -2.48 -10.63 -13.22
N LEU A 110 -3.41 -9.69 -13.14
CA LEU A 110 -4.71 -9.78 -13.79
C LEU A 110 -4.59 -9.37 -15.27
N PRO A 111 -5.28 -10.07 -16.18
CA PRO A 111 -5.45 -9.64 -17.57
C PRO A 111 -6.10 -8.26 -17.66
N SER A 112 -5.80 -7.50 -18.71
CA SER A 112 -6.34 -6.14 -18.90
C SER A 112 -7.87 -6.07 -18.98
N THR A 113 -8.54 -7.18 -19.30
CA THR A 113 -10.01 -7.28 -19.35
C THR A 113 -10.64 -7.61 -18.00
N THR A 114 -9.85 -7.91 -16.98
CA THR A 114 -10.33 -8.35 -15.68
C THR A 114 -10.22 -7.20 -14.70
N GLU A 115 -11.36 -6.68 -14.25
CA GLU A 115 -11.36 -5.81 -13.08
C GLU A 115 -11.11 -6.68 -11.83
N PRO A 116 -10.22 -6.23 -10.92
CA PRO A 116 -10.15 -6.80 -9.59
C PRO A 116 -11.53 -6.89 -8.94
N ASN A 117 -11.73 -7.91 -8.12
CA ASN A 117 -12.96 -8.10 -7.34
C ASN A 117 -13.24 -6.90 -6.41
N ASP A 118 -14.36 -6.95 -5.67
CA ASP A 118 -14.80 -5.85 -4.80
C ASP A 118 -13.91 -5.54 -3.58
N ASP A 119 -12.78 -6.24 -3.41
CA ASP A 119 -11.86 -6.14 -2.26
C ASP A 119 -10.89 -4.95 -2.37
N TRP A 120 -11.33 -3.86 -2.98
CA TRP A 120 -10.57 -2.61 -3.03
C TRP A 120 -10.55 -1.95 -1.66
N ASP A 121 -9.36 -1.58 -1.18
CA ASP A 121 -9.17 -0.72 -0.01
C ASP A 121 -9.21 0.74 -0.45
N CYS A 122 -10.29 1.45 -0.09
CA CYS A 122 -10.55 2.81 -0.58
C CYS A 122 -10.36 3.85 0.53
N ILE A 123 -9.47 4.81 0.27
CA ILE A 123 -9.09 5.87 1.20
C ILE A 123 -9.49 7.23 0.60
N PRO A 124 -10.07 8.16 1.38
CA PRO A 124 -10.30 9.51 0.91
C PRO A 124 -9.00 10.19 0.46
N LEU A 125 -8.98 10.70 -0.78
CA LEU A 125 -7.80 11.27 -1.41
C LEU A 125 -7.18 12.42 -0.60
N HIS A 126 -8.01 13.28 0.00
CA HIS A 126 -7.54 14.36 0.86
C HIS A 126 -6.79 13.87 2.10
N LEU A 127 -7.21 12.75 2.70
CA LEU A 127 -6.51 12.13 3.84
C LEU A 127 -5.21 11.48 3.37
N TYR A 128 -5.25 10.78 2.25
CA TYR A 128 -4.05 10.19 1.66
C TYR A 128 -2.99 11.25 1.36
N LYS A 129 -3.40 12.36 0.73
CA LYS A 129 -2.57 13.53 0.44
C LYS A 129 -1.91 14.11 1.69
N SER A 130 -2.62 14.13 2.82
CA SER A 130 -2.07 14.69 4.08
C SER A 130 -0.89 13.90 4.66
N ASN A 131 -0.72 12.64 4.26
CA ASN A 131 0.38 11.78 4.67
C ASN A 131 1.56 11.79 3.69
N ILE A 132 1.40 12.41 2.52
CA ILE A 132 2.47 12.55 1.53
C ILE A 132 3.48 13.58 2.04
N ARG A 133 4.75 13.17 2.05
CA ARG A 133 5.85 14.02 2.46
C ARG A 133 6.70 14.46 1.28
N GLU A 134 6.85 13.59 0.29
CA GLU A 134 7.57 13.88 -0.94
C GLU A 134 6.85 13.20 -2.12
N SER A 135 6.94 13.81 -3.30
CA SER A 135 6.42 13.28 -4.55
C SER A 135 7.43 13.57 -5.66
N ALA A 136 7.63 12.59 -6.54
CA ALA A 136 8.51 12.68 -7.69
C ALA A 136 7.84 11.98 -8.88
N THR A 137 8.11 12.49 -10.10
CA THR A 137 7.69 11.83 -11.33
C THR A 137 8.53 10.57 -11.58
N GLY A 138 7.94 9.58 -12.23
CA GLY A 138 8.61 8.35 -12.63
C GLY A 138 8.72 7.31 -11.51
N ASN A 139 9.21 6.13 -11.90
CA ASN A 139 9.56 5.04 -11.00
C ASN A 139 10.97 5.25 -10.44
N ARG A 140 11.09 6.02 -9.35
CA ARG A 140 12.40 6.51 -8.86
C ARG A 140 13.36 5.38 -8.43
N TYR A 141 12.82 4.23 -8.04
CA TYR A 141 13.58 3.13 -7.45
C TYR A 141 13.43 1.82 -8.23
N ASP A 142 13.02 1.91 -9.51
CA ASP A 142 12.83 0.76 -10.40
C ASP A 142 11.99 -0.36 -9.76
N LEU A 143 10.94 0.02 -9.01
CA LEU A 143 10.03 -0.91 -8.36
C LEU A 143 9.27 -1.71 -9.43
N THR A 144 9.26 -3.03 -9.29
CA THR A 144 8.70 -3.94 -10.30
C THR A 144 7.83 -5.00 -9.66
N TRP A 145 7.00 -5.64 -10.49
CA TRP A 145 6.14 -6.73 -10.06
C TRP A 145 6.99 -7.92 -9.60
N ASN A 146 6.66 -8.51 -8.45
CA ASN A 146 7.51 -9.51 -7.77
C ASN A 146 8.96 -9.06 -7.54
N GLY A 147 9.22 -7.73 -7.56
CA GLY A 147 10.54 -7.16 -7.36
C GLY A 147 11.03 -7.30 -5.92
N LYS A 148 12.34 -7.45 -5.75
CA LYS A 148 12.97 -7.31 -4.43
C LYS A 148 12.97 -5.85 -4.02
N SER A 149 12.76 -5.60 -2.73
CA SER A 149 12.99 -4.29 -2.16
C SER A 149 14.46 -3.88 -2.39
N PRO A 150 14.75 -2.66 -2.88
CA PRO A 150 16.13 -2.20 -3.09
C PRO A 150 16.99 -2.37 -1.84
N LEU A 151 16.43 -2.05 -0.68
CA LEU A 151 16.96 -2.35 0.64
C LEU A 151 15.82 -2.64 1.63
N ILE A 152 16.15 -3.06 2.85
CA ILE A 152 15.14 -3.17 3.91
C ILE A 152 14.87 -1.75 4.40
N LEU A 153 13.69 -1.23 4.07
CA LEU A 153 13.29 0.11 4.50
C LEU A 153 13.09 0.11 6.01
N LEU A 154 13.73 1.05 6.70
CA LEU A 154 13.56 1.23 8.14
C LEU A 154 12.25 1.96 8.42
N ARG A 155 11.55 1.52 9.46
CA ARG A 155 10.31 2.16 9.91
C ARG A 155 10.55 3.56 10.46
N TYR A 156 11.64 3.70 11.23
CA TYR A 156 12.07 4.92 11.91
C TYR A 156 13.61 5.03 11.89
N PRO A 157 14.18 6.25 12.02
CA PRO A 157 13.49 7.55 12.03
C PRO A 157 12.85 7.87 10.67
N GLU A 158 12.07 8.95 10.59
CA GLU A 158 11.61 9.46 9.29
C GLU A 158 12.82 9.73 8.38
N THR A 159 12.72 9.35 7.10
CA THR A 159 13.76 9.56 6.09
C THR A 159 13.24 10.43 4.94
N ASN A 160 14.06 10.67 3.92
CA ASN A 160 13.66 11.36 2.70
C ASN A 160 14.20 10.66 1.45
N PHE A 161 13.75 11.09 0.27
CA PHE A 161 14.16 10.47 -1.00
C PHE A 161 15.67 10.48 -1.23
N ASP A 162 16.38 11.54 -0.83
CA ASP A 162 17.82 11.68 -1.05
C ASP A 162 18.62 10.70 -0.16
N LEU A 163 18.24 10.57 1.11
CA LEU A 163 18.82 9.61 2.02
C LEU A 163 18.57 8.18 1.55
N ILE A 164 17.34 7.86 1.14
CA ILE A 164 17.02 6.54 0.57
C ILE A 164 17.87 6.27 -0.67
N GLN A 165 17.93 7.22 -1.61
CA GLN A 165 18.67 7.07 -2.86
C GLN A 165 20.15 6.79 -2.61
N LYS A 166 20.75 7.52 -1.65
CA LYS A 166 22.14 7.31 -1.26
C LYS A 166 22.40 5.89 -0.76
N GLU A 167 21.50 5.34 0.06
CA GLU A 167 21.64 3.97 0.58
C GLU A 167 21.41 2.91 -0.50
N VAL A 168 20.45 3.14 -1.41
CA VAL A 168 20.23 2.27 -2.58
C VAL A 168 21.49 2.22 -3.45
N SER A 169 22.04 3.38 -3.81
CA SER A 169 23.25 3.46 -4.64
C SER A 169 24.47 2.80 -4.00
N LYS A 170 24.67 2.97 -2.68
CA LYS A 170 25.75 2.29 -1.95
C LYS A 170 25.64 0.76 -2.03
N LYS A 171 24.44 0.22 -1.84
CA LYS A 171 24.22 -1.23 -1.86
C LYS A 171 24.47 -1.82 -3.24
N SER A 172 24.08 -1.13 -4.30
CA SER A 172 24.35 -1.57 -5.69
C SER A 172 25.85 -1.70 -5.97
N LEU A 173 26.68 -0.82 -5.40
CA LEU A 173 28.15 -0.84 -5.56
C LEU A 173 28.86 -1.96 -4.78
N THR A 174 28.17 -2.63 -3.84
CA THR A 174 28.77 -3.70 -3.01
C THR A 174 28.48 -5.12 -3.50
N ILE A 175 27.74 -5.26 -4.61
CA ILE A 175 27.30 -6.55 -5.17
C ILE A 175 28.12 -6.93 -6.42
N GLU A 176 29.06 -6.07 -6.84
CA GLU A 176 30.12 -6.39 -7.83
C GLU A 176 31.40 -6.87 -7.13
#